data_AF-A0A8B6CNQ6-F1
#
_entry.id   AF-A0A8B6CNQ6-F1
#
_cell.length_a   1.000
_cell.length_b   1.000
_cell.length_c   1.000
_cell.angle_alpha   90.00
_cell.angle_beta   90.00
_cell.angle_gamma   90.00
#
_symmetry.space_group_name_H-M   'P 1'
#
loop_
_entity.id
_entity.type
_entity.pdbx_description
1 polymer ?
#
loop_
_entity_poly.entity_id
_entity_poly.type
_entity_poly.pdbx_seq_one_letter_code
_entity_poly.pdbx_strand_id
1 'polypeptide(L)'
;MIREKVAWFLRNLWAVRNIIIVFIAFVAPINLAIGDSKETKCAYGLIVMAILWLTEAFPIPVTALLPTVIFPLLGVSTARAICSKYINDTTVLFLGGLVVAVAVEEVGLHTRIAMGIISVLGSNPNMLMLGLMLPTWFLSMWISNTAATSMMIPIIQAVMTQIREANRIRLEGAKDVSDESDNPTIQTSDSISVNQIEGKIKNGAMLSVPTDTQVSLANNSAACVLEVEKSTDNSELRLFGKGLALGVAYGANAGGIATLTGTPPNLILQGQANEIFDKRSPGSDSGITFANWMGFAFPLSIVILLLSWIWLQLIFLRSL
;
A
#
# COMPACT_ATOMS: atom_id res chain seq x y z
N MET A 1 3.58 -19.51 -36.45
CA MET A 1 3.72 -20.97 -36.20
C MET A 1 4.69 -21.35 -35.06
N ILE A 2 6.01 -21.20 -35.16
CA ILE A 2 6.94 -21.63 -34.07
C ILE A 2 6.76 -20.78 -32.80
N ARG A 3 6.68 -19.45 -32.94
CA ARG A 3 6.42 -18.53 -31.81
C ARG A 3 5.12 -18.82 -31.07
N GLU A 4 4.06 -19.19 -31.79
CA GLU A 4 2.76 -19.52 -31.19
C GLU A 4 2.79 -20.86 -30.46
N LYS A 5 3.47 -21.87 -31.02
CA LYS A 5 3.69 -23.14 -30.32
C LYS A 5 4.52 -22.94 -29.05
N VAL A 6 5.54 -22.09 -29.09
CA VAL A 6 6.37 -21.75 -27.93
C VAL A 6 5.56 -20.96 -26.89
N ALA A 7 4.77 -19.97 -27.29
CA ALA A 7 3.91 -19.21 -26.38
C ALA A 7 2.83 -20.08 -25.73
N TRP A 8 2.23 -21.00 -26.50
CA TRP A 8 1.28 -21.98 -25.98
C TRP A 8 1.94 -22.93 -24.98
N PHE A 9 3.13 -23.45 -25.30
CA PHE A 9 3.90 -24.31 -24.40
C PHE A 9 4.30 -23.58 -23.11
N LEU A 10 4.81 -22.36 -23.20
CA LEU A 10 5.19 -21.55 -22.04
C LEU A 10 3.99 -21.20 -21.16
N ARG A 11 2.83 -20.89 -21.75
CA ARG A 11 1.59 -20.64 -21.01
C ARG A 11 1.09 -21.90 -20.29
N ASN A 12 1.18 -23.06 -20.94
CA ASN A 12 0.83 -24.33 -20.32
C ASN A 12 1.82 -24.70 -19.20
N LEU A 13 3.12 -24.49 -19.42
CA LEU A 13 4.17 -24.69 -18.42
C LEU A 13 3.96 -23.79 -17.19
N TRP A 14 3.55 -22.54 -17.41
CA TRP A 14 3.22 -21.60 -16.34
C TRP A 14 1.95 -22.03 -15.57
N ALA A 15 0.98 -22.63 -16.26
CA ALA A 15 -0.23 -23.18 -15.62
C ALA A 15 0.06 -24.39 -14.73
N VAL A 16 1.00 -25.27 -15.11
CA VAL A 16 1.40 -26.44 -14.29
C VAL A 16 2.58 -26.16 -13.35
N ARG A 17 3.08 -24.91 -13.31
CA ARG A 17 4.28 -24.52 -12.57
C ARG A 17 4.22 -24.98 -11.11
N ASN A 18 3.10 -24.78 -10.43
CA ASN A 18 2.98 -25.13 -9.01
C ASN A 18 3.11 -26.65 -8.80
N ILE A 19 2.58 -27.48 -9.71
CA ILE A 19 2.74 -28.95 -9.65
C ILE A 19 4.20 -29.36 -9.85
N ILE A 20 4.88 -28.73 -10.82
CA ILE A 20 6.30 -28.97 -11.09
C ILE A 20 7.14 -28.57 -9.86
N ILE A 21 6.85 -27.42 -9.25
CA ILE A 21 7.57 -26.95 -8.06
C ILE A 21 7.36 -27.89 -6.88
N VAL A 22 6.13 -28.36 -6.65
CA VAL A 22 5.85 -29.36 -5.60
C VAL A 22 6.65 -30.64 -5.86
N PHE A 23 6.63 -31.15 -7.09
CA PHE A 23 7.40 -32.33 -7.45
C PHE A 23 8.90 -32.13 -7.18
N ILE A 24 9.47 -31.00 -7.60
CA ILE A 24 10.87 -30.65 -7.35
C ILE A 24 11.14 -30.54 -5.85
N ALA A 25 10.24 -29.91 -5.06
CA ALA A 25 10.42 -29.72 -3.63
C ALA A 25 10.58 -31.05 -2.89
N PHE A 26 9.82 -32.08 -3.26
CA PHE A 26 9.90 -33.41 -2.64
C PHE A 26 11.01 -34.30 -3.21
N VAL A 27 11.31 -34.19 -4.51
CA VAL A 27 12.26 -35.07 -5.21
C VAL A 27 13.70 -34.57 -5.11
N ALA A 28 13.95 -33.27 -5.22
CA ALA A 28 15.31 -32.73 -5.21
C ALA A 28 16.10 -33.07 -3.93
N PRO A 29 15.52 -32.97 -2.71
CA PRO A 29 16.23 -33.35 -1.48
C PRO A 29 16.09 -34.84 -1.12
N ILE A 30 15.55 -35.73 -1.99
CA ILE A 30 15.18 -37.11 -1.61
C ILE A 30 16.34 -37.94 -1.03
N ASN A 31 17.58 -37.67 -1.45
CA ASN A 31 18.77 -38.33 -0.91
C ASN A 31 18.92 -38.13 0.61
N LEU A 32 18.40 -37.03 1.14
CA LEU A 32 18.40 -36.73 2.58
C LEU A 32 17.33 -37.52 3.35
N ALA A 33 16.25 -37.93 2.69
CA ALA A 33 15.21 -38.76 3.31
C ALA A 33 15.67 -40.22 3.54
N ILE A 34 16.58 -40.69 2.68
CA ILE A 34 17.15 -42.06 2.72
C ILE A 34 18.35 -42.14 3.69
N GLY A 35 18.81 -41.01 4.23
CA GLY A 35 19.90 -40.99 5.19
C GLY A 35 19.56 -41.77 6.47
N ASP A 36 20.57 -42.43 7.04
CA ASP A 36 20.41 -43.30 8.22
C ASP A 36 20.18 -42.50 9.52
N SER A 37 20.60 -41.23 9.53
CA SER A 37 20.56 -40.37 10.72
C SER A 37 19.22 -39.61 10.84
N LYS A 38 18.77 -39.36 12.08
CA LYS A 38 17.54 -38.58 12.32
C LYS A 38 17.67 -37.13 11.86
N GLU A 39 18.88 -36.60 11.89
CA GLU A 39 19.22 -35.23 11.50
C GLU A 39 19.04 -35.04 9.98
N THR A 40 19.47 -36.01 9.16
CA THR A 40 19.29 -35.96 7.70
C THR A 40 17.81 -35.98 7.30
N LYS A 41 17.00 -36.80 7.96
CA LYS A 41 15.55 -36.85 7.76
C LYS A 41 14.83 -35.58 8.21
N CYS A 42 15.30 -34.95 9.29
CA CYS A 42 14.82 -33.63 9.71
C CYS A 42 15.18 -32.55 8.67
N ALA A 43 16.43 -32.56 8.19
CA ALA A 43 16.90 -31.63 7.17
C ALA A 43 16.11 -31.75 5.85
N TYR A 44 15.74 -32.97 5.44
CA TYR A 44 14.83 -33.19 4.31
C TYR A 44 13.53 -32.41 4.47
N GLY A 45 12.82 -32.61 5.59
CA GLY A 45 11.54 -31.92 5.83
C GLY A 45 11.70 -30.41 5.89
N LEU A 46 12.78 -29.89 6.48
CA LEU A 46 13.07 -28.45 6.50
C LEU A 46 13.31 -27.88 5.10
N ILE A 47 14.04 -28.57 4.23
CA ILE A 47 14.30 -28.12 2.86
C ILE A 47 13.00 -28.15 2.03
N VAL A 48 12.21 -29.22 2.14
CA VAL A 48 10.90 -29.31 1.48
C VAL A 48 10.01 -28.14 1.90
N MET A 49 9.93 -27.86 3.21
CA MET A 49 9.18 -26.73 3.77
C MET A 49 9.69 -25.39 3.25
N ALA A 50 11.01 -25.19 3.22
CA ALA A 50 11.63 -23.95 2.75
C ALA A 50 11.31 -23.69 1.27
N ILE A 51 11.42 -24.70 0.41
CA ILE A 51 11.08 -24.57 -1.01
C ILE A 51 9.59 -24.23 -1.17
N LEU A 52 8.70 -24.92 -0.45
CA LEU A 52 7.25 -24.69 -0.55
C LEU A 52 6.81 -23.33 0.02
N TRP A 53 7.46 -22.83 1.07
CA TRP A 53 7.20 -21.48 1.59
C TRP A 53 7.75 -20.39 0.66
N LEU A 54 8.95 -20.55 0.10
CA LEU A 54 9.54 -19.55 -0.81
C LEU A 54 8.82 -19.45 -2.15
N THR A 55 8.25 -20.58 -2.62
CA THR A 55 7.58 -20.63 -3.92
C THR A 55 6.06 -20.47 -3.83
N GLU A 56 5.50 -20.51 -2.62
CA GLU A 56 4.06 -20.48 -2.34
C GLU A 56 3.25 -21.46 -3.23
N ALA A 57 3.84 -22.62 -3.55
CA ALA A 57 3.20 -23.61 -4.43
C ALA A 57 1.95 -24.23 -3.79
N PHE A 58 1.90 -24.27 -2.46
CA PHE A 58 0.72 -24.52 -1.65
C PHE A 58 0.41 -23.30 -0.76
N PRO A 59 -0.86 -23.12 -0.35
CA PRO A 59 -1.20 -22.13 0.67
C PRO A 59 -0.32 -22.31 1.92
N ILE A 60 0.17 -21.21 2.48
CA ILE A 60 1.05 -21.20 3.67
C ILE A 60 0.54 -22.12 4.81
N PRO A 61 -0.78 -22.19 5.12
CA PRO A 61 -1.28 -23.09 6.16
C PRO A 61 -1.12 -24.58 5.83
N VAL A 62 -1.26 -24.97 4.55
CA VAL A 62 -1.10 -26.36 4.12
C VAL A 62 0.36 -26.78 4.27
N THR A 63 1.28 -25.93 3.81
CA THR A 63 2.72 -26.15 4.02
C THR A 63 3.04 -26.22 5.50
N ALA A 64 2.49 -25.31 6.32
CA ALA A 64 2.69 -25.30 7.77
C ALA A 64 2.25 -26.60 8.46
N LEU A 65 1.31 -27.37 7.90
CA LEU A 65 0.86 -28.67 8.45
C LEU A 65 1.71 -29.86 7.99
N LEU A 66 2.51 -29.75 6.93
CA LEU A 66 3.33 -30.85 6.41
C LEU A 66 4.22 -31.54 7.46
N PRO A 67 4.85 -30.84 8.43
CA PRO A 67 5.65 -31.49 9.46
C PRO A 67 4.87 -32.55 10.26
N THR A 68 3.57 -32.35 10.47
CA THR A 68 2.70 -33.31 11.19
C THR A 68 2.59 -34.66 10.49
N VAL A 69 2.83 -34.70 9.18
CA VAL A 69 2.76 -35.92 8.35
C VAL A 69 4.16 -36.43 8.03
N ILE A 70 5.06 -35.56 7.56
CA ILE A 70 6.40 -35.94 7.09
C ILE A 70 7.27 -36.46 8.24
N PHE A 71 7.29 -35.79 9.41
CA PHE A 71 8.20 -36.18 10.49
C PHE A 71 7.82 -37.50 11.17
N PRO A 72 6.54 -37.85 11.38
CA PRO A 72 6.17 -39.18 11.83
C PRO A 72 6.45 -40.26 10.79
N LEU A 73 6.21 -40.01 9.50
CA LEU A 73 6.51 -40.96 8.42
C LEU A 73 8.01 -41.28 8.30
N LEU A 74 8.87 -40.29 8.52
CA LEU A 74 10.32 -40.46 8.51
C LEU A 74 10.89 -40.98 9.84
N GLY A 75 10.08 -41.12 10.88
CA GLY A 75 10.53 -41.57 12.21
C GLY A 75 11.36 -40.54 12.98
N VAL A 76 11.20 -39.24 12.68
CA VAL A 76 11.94 -38.14 13.34
C VAL A 76 11.31 -37.79 14.69
N SER A 77 10.00 -37.57 14.72
CA SER A 77 9.24 -37.21 15.92
C SER A 77 7.82 -37.77 15.84
N THR A 78 7.17 -37.93 16.99
CA THR A 78 5.79 -38.42 17.05
C THR A 78 4.79 -37.34 16.66
N ALA A 79 3.67 -37.72 16.02
CA ALA A 79 2.62 -36.78 15.64
C ALA A 79 2.10 -35.97 16.85
N ARG A 80 1.98 -36.61 18.03
CA ARG A 80 1.55 -35.95 19.27
C ARG A 80 2.47 -34.80 19.68
N ALA A 81 3.79 -35.02 19.65
CA ALA A 81 4.77 -34.00 20.04
C ALA A 81 4.82 -32.82 19.06
N ILE A 82 4.49 -33.06 17.79
CA ILE A 82 4.43 -32.01 16.77
C ILE A 82 3.12 -31.23 16.91
N CYS A 83 1.99 -31.92 17.04
CA CYS A 83 0.68 -31.28 17.19
C CYS A 83 0.58 -30.38 18.44
N SER A 84 1.25 -30.75 19.55
CA SER A 84 1.28 -29.90 20.75
C SER A 84 1.94 -28.54 20.51
N LYS A 85 2.78 -28.40 19.47
CA LYS A 85 3.43 -27.13 19.13
C LYS A 85 2.55 -26.17 18.33
N TYR A 86 1.38 -26.60 17.84
CA TYR A 86 0.45 -25.70 17.12
C TYR A 86 -0.40 -24.85 18.06
N ILE A 87 -0.67 -25.35 19.26
CA ILE A 87 -1.47 -24.65 20.27
C ILE A 87 -0.54 -24.27 21.43
N ASN A 88 -0.01 -23.05 21.36
CA ASN A 88 0.74 -22.41 22.45
C ASN A 88 0.03 -21.11 22.87
N ASP A 89 0.41 -20.55 24.00
CA ASP A 89 -0.16 -19.30 24.54
C ASP A 89 -0.13 -18.14 23.51
N THR A 90 0.93 -18.06 22.71
CA THR A 90 1.04 -17.07 21.63
C THR A 90 0.01 -17.28 20.53
N THR A 91 -0.30 -18.53 20.16
CA THR A 91 -1.36 -18.84 19.17
C THR A 91 -2.74 -18.46 19.73
N VAL A 92 -2.98 -18.71 21.03
CA VAL A 92 -4.23 -18.34 21.71
C VAL A 92 -4.37 -16.82 21.80
N LEU A 93 -3.30 -16.11 22.13
CA LEU A 93 -3.26 -14.64 22.12
C LEU A 93 -3.57 -14.07 20.74
N PHE A 94 -3.00 -14.65 19.68
CA PHE A 94 -3.30 -14.25 18.31
C PHE A 94 -4.77 -14.45 17.96
N LEU A 95 -5.34 -15.62 18.30
CA LEU A 95 -6.75 -15.90 18.06
C LEU A 95 -7.66 -14.91 18.82
N GLY A 96 -7.35 -14.61 20.08
CA GLY A 96 -8.08 -13.61 20.87
C GLY A 96 -8.00 -12.21 20.25
N GLY A 97 -6.81 -11.80 19.78
CA GLY A 97 -6.62 -10.54 19.07
C GLY A 97 -7.46 -10.45 17.79
N LEU A 98 -7.49 -11.51 16.98
CA LEU A 98 -8.32 -11.59 15.78
C LEU A 98 -9.82 -11.51 16.09
N VAL A 99 -10.29 -12.17 17.16
CA VAL A 99 -11.70 -12.10 17.57
C VAL A 99 -12.08 -10.68 17.95
N VAL A 100 -11.23 -9.98 18.72
CA VAL A 100 -11.46 -8.57 19.09
C VAL A 100 -11.43 -7.67 17.85
N ALA A 101 -10.48 -7.91 16.93
CA ALA A 101 -10.36 -7.17 15.68
C ALA A 101 -11.63 -7.27 14.83
N VAL A 102 -12.14 -8.49 14.63
CA VAL A 102 -13.38 -8.75 13.88
C VAL A 102 -14.59 -8.13 14.60
N ALA A 103 -14.67 -8.21 15.93
CA ALA A 103 -15.76 -7.58 16.67
C ALA A 103 -15.78 -6.04 16.49
N VAL A 104 -14.61 -5.40 16.48
CA VAL A 104 -14.46 -3.95 16.21
C VAL A 104 -14.81 -3.60 14.76
N GLU A 105 -14.54 -4.51 13.83
CA GLU A 105 -14.90 -4.41 12.43
C GLU A 105 -16.42 -4.43 12.23
N GLU A 106 -17.10 -5.46 12.76
CA GLU A 106 -18.55 -5.65 12.64
C GLU A 106 -19.37 -4.49 13.24
N VAL A 107 -18.87 -3.86 14.30
CA VAL A 107 -19.51 -2.68 14.91
C VAL A 107 -19.32 -1.40 14.06
N GLY A 108 -18.41 -1.42 13.08
CA GLY A 108 -18.05 -0.25 12.28
C GLY A 108 -17.32 0.82 13.09
N LEU A 109 -16.76 0.47 14.26
CA LEU A 109 -16.08 1.41 15.16
C LEU A 109 -14.85 2.02 14.46
N HIS A 110 -14.11 1.18 13.73
CA HIS A 110 -12.96 1.59 12.95
C HIS A 110 -13.30 2.68 11.91
N THR A 111 -14.44 2.58 11.21
CA THR A 111 -14.90 3.58 10.23
C THR A 111 -15.23 4.90 10.91
N ARG A 112 -15.88 4.86 12.09
CA ARG A 112 -16.21 6.08 12.86
C ARG A 112 -14.95 6.82 13.29
N ILE A 113 -13.96 6.09 13.79
CA ILE A 113 -12.67 6.66 14.20
C ILE A 113 -11.95 7.26 12.98
N ALA A 114 -11.92 6.54 11.85
CA ALA A 114 -11.28 7.01 10.63
C ALA A 114 -11.91 8.30 10.08
N MET A 115 -13.24 8.34 9.97
CA MET A 115 -13.96 9.54 9.52
C MET A 115 -13.79 10.72 10.48
N GLY A 116 -13.76 10.45 11.80
CA GLY A 116 -13.48 11.47 12.80
C GLY A 116 -12.09 12.09 12.63
N ILE A 117 -11.06 11.26 12.42
CA ILE A 117 -9.69 11.73 12.18
C ILE A 117 -9.60 12.54 10.88
N ILE A 118 -10.16 12.05 9.77
CA ILE A 118 -10.12 12.76 8.47
C ILE A 118 -10.80 14.13 8.56
N SER A 119 -11.90 14.22 9.32
CA SER A 119 -12.63 15.48 9.50
C SER A 119 -11.81 16.55 10.23
N VAL A 120 -10.85 16.14 11.07
CA VAL A 120 -9.96 17.06 11.82
C VAL A 120 -8.77 17.52 10.96
N LEU A 121 -8.28 16.71 10.03
CA LEU A 121 -7.06 17.00 9.26
C LEU A 121 -7.26 17.97 8.06
N GLY A 122 -8.46 18.48 7.81
CA GLY A 122 -8.69 19.54 6.81
C GLY A 122 -8.53 19.10 5.34
N SER A 123 -8.57 20.07 4.41
CA SER A 123 -8.69 19.81 2.96
C SER A 123 -7.40 19.95 2.16
N ASN A 124 -6.26 20.19 2.82
CA ASN A 124 -4.98 20.32 2.12
C ASN A 124 -4.49 18.95 1.63
N PRO A 125 -3.97 18.80 0.41
CA PRO A 125 -3.56 17.51 -0.14
C PRO A 125 -2.46 16.83 0.71
N ASN A 126 -1.59 17.63 1.34
CA ASN A 126 -0.55 17.13 2.26
C ASN A 126 -1.15 16.50 3.53
N MET A 127 -2.15 17.17 4.12
CA MET A 127 -2.82 16.69 5.33
C MET A 127 -3.85 15.60 5.02
N LEU A 128 -4.41 15.57 3.81
CA LEU A 128 -5.29 14.51 3.33
C LEU A 128 -4.54 13.18 3.26
N MET A 129 -3.30 13.17 2.76
CA MET A 129 -2.48 11.96 2.78
C MET A 129 -2.22 11.50 4.22
N LEU A 130 -1.86 12.41 5.13
CA LEU A 130 -1.69 12.06 6.55
C LEU A 130 -3.01 11.56 7.18
N GLY A 131 -4.12 12.18 6.80
CA GLY A 131 -5.47 11.88 7.29
C GLY A 131 -5.96 10.52 6.83
N LEU A 132 -5.41 9.96 5.76
CA LEU A 132 -5.63 8.58 5.35
C LEU A 132 -4.59 7.63 5.97
N MET A 133 -3.33 8.05 6.11
CA MET A 133 -2.27 7.24 6.71
C MET A 133 -2.46 6.97 8.20
N LEU A 134 -2.85 7.98 8.98
CA LEU A 134 -2.95 7.89 10.45
C LEU A 134 -4.06 6.93 10.90
N PRO A 135 -5.29 6.99 10.36
CA PRO A 135 -6.30 5.98 10.65
C PRO A 135 -5.86 4.59 10.22
N THR A 136 -5.23 4.46 9.04
CA THR A 136 -4.76 3.16 8.56
C THR A 136 -3.72 2.56 9.52
N TRP A 137 -2.75 3.37 9.94
CA TRP A 137 -1.75 3.00 10.93
C TRP A 137 -2.37 2.55 12.25
N PHE A 138 -3.33 3.32 12.78
CA PHE A 138 -4.00 2.98 14.03
C PHE A 138 -4.79 1.67 13.92
N LEU A 139 -5.56 1.49 12.83
CA LEU A 139 -6.36 0.28 12.63
C LEU A 139 -5.50 -0.96 12.41
N SER A 140 -4.38 -0.83 11.71
CA SER A 140 -3.46 -1.92 11.43
C SER A 140 -2.67 -2.41 12.66
N MET A 141 -2.77 -1.72 13.80
CA MET A 141 -2.27 -2.24 15.09
C MET A 141 -3.12 -3.39 15.63
N TRP A 142 -4.40 -3.41 15.28
CA TRP A 142 -5.38 -4.32 15.88
C TRP A 142 -5.88 -5.34 14.85
N ILE A 143 -5.97 -4.92 13.59
CA ILE A 143 -6.45 -5.69 12.46
C ILE A 143 -5.25 -6.00 11.53
N SER A 144 -5.35 -7.03 10.70
CA SER A 144 -4.29 -7.36 9.74
C SER A 144 -4.03 -6.22 8.73
N ASN A 145 -2.77 -6.04 8.33
CA ASN A 145 -2.36 -5.03 7.35
C ASN A 145 -3.17 -5.10 6.05
N THR A 146 -3.46 -6.31 5.57
CA THR A 146 -4.25 -6.55 4.36
C THR A 146 -5.69 -6.08 4.53
N ALA A 147 -6.33 -6.41 5.66
CA ALA A 147 -7.69 -5.97 5.95
C ALA A 147 -7.76 -4.44 6.13
N ALA A 148 -6.86 -3.84 6.90
CA ALA A 148 -6.80 -2.38 7.08
C ALA A 148 -6.63 -1.64 5.74
N THR A 149 -5.76 -2.14 4.85
CA THR A 149 -5.60 -1.57 3.50
C THR A 149 -6.88 -1.74 2.68
N SER A 150 -7.50 -2.91 2.69
CA SER A 150 -8.72 -3.19 1.93
C SER A 150 -9.91 -2.30 2.34
N MET A 151 -10.02 -1.97 3.64
CA MET A 151 -11.04 -1.06 4.17
C MET A 151 -10.85 0.39 3.69
N MET A 152 -9.59 0.79 3.50
CA MET A 152 -9.23 2.16 3.11
C MET A 152 -9.34 2.38 1.60
N ILE A 153 -9.23 1.34 0.78
CA ILE A 153 -9.33 1.46 -0.69
C ILE A 153 -10.64 2.14 -1.14
N PRO A 154 -11.84 1.75 -0.67
CA PRO A 154 -13.08 2.45 -1.03
C PRO A 154 -13.07 3.94 -0.63
N ILE A 155 -12.48 4.28 0.52
CA ILE A 155 -12.36 5.67 0.98
C ILE A 155 -11.45 6.46 0.05
N ILE A 156 -10.30 5.90 -0.33
CA ILE A 156 -9.39 6.51 -1.31
C ILE A 156 -10.12 6.72 -2.64
N GLN A 157 -10.89 5.73 -3.12
CA GLN A 157 -11.65 5.84 -4.35
C GLN A 157 -12.71 6.95 -4.28
N ALA A 158 -13.43 7.06 -3.16
CA ALA A 158 -14.41 8.13 -2.93
C ALA A 158 -13.76 9.51 -2.96
N VAL A 159 -12.64 9.68 -2.24
CA VAL A 159 -11.85 10.92 -2.21
C VAL A 159 -11.32 11.27 -3.60
N MET A 160 -10.74 10.31 -4.31
CA MET A 160 -10.23 10.53 -5.68
C MET A 160 -11.33 10.91 -6.67
N THR A 161 -12.53 10.34 -6.50
CA THR A 161 -13.70 10.67 -7.34
C THR A 161 -14.16 12.11 -7.07
N GLN A 162 -14.21 12.54 -5.80
CA GLN A 162 -14.56 13.91 -5.44
C GLN A 162 -13.56 14.93 -5.96
N ILE A 163 -12.26 14.66 -5.86
CA ILE A 163 -11.21 15.55 -6.38
C ILE A 163 -11.30 15.65 -7.91
N ARG A 164 -11.49 14.53 -8.60
CA ARG A 164 -11.66 14.53 -10.06
C ARG A 164 -12.88 15.35 -10.49
N GLU A 165 -13.98 15.22 -9.77
CA GLU A 165 -15.20 15.97 -10.08
C GLU A 165 -15.04 17.47 -9.80
N ALA A 166 -14.39 17.83 -8.69
CA ALA A 166 -14.05 19.23 -8.40
C ALA A 166 -13.12 19.85 -9.46
N ASN A 167 -12.13 19.09 -9.96
CA ASN A 167 -11.28 19.52 -11.05
C ASN A 167 -12.05 19.62 -12.37
N ARG A 168 -12.99 18.70 -12.66
CA ARG A 168 -13.86 18.79 -13.84
C ARG A 168 -14.68 20.08 -13.85
N ILE A 169 -15.33 20.39 -12.73
CA ILE A 169 -16.13 21.62 -12.58
C ILE A 169 -15.26 22.87 -12.75
N ARG A 170 -14.04 22.87 -12.19
CA ARG A 170 -13.07 23.97 -12.38
C ARG A 170 -12.72 24.19 -13.86
N LEU A 171 -12.45 23.10 -14.58
CA LEU A 171 -12.08 23.15 -16.00
C LEU A 171 -13.27 23.54 -16.90
N GLU A 172 -14.50 23.13 -16.55
CA GLU A 172 -15.72 23.54 -17.26
C GLU A 172 -16.02 25.03 -17.04
N GLY A 173 -15.95 25.52 -15.79
CA GLY A 173 -16.13 26.94 -15.51
C GLY A 173 -15.05 27.84 -16.15
N ALA A 174 -13.83 27.34 -16.34
CA ALA A 174 -12.78 28.07 -17.06
C ALA A 174 -13.07 28.19 -18.58
N LYS A 175 -13.80 27.24 -19.16
CA LYS A 175 -14.22 27.28 -20.57
C LYS A 175 -15.33 28.30 -20.79
N ASP A 176 -16.34 28.34 -19.91
CA ASP A 176 -17.44 29.29 -20.04
C ASP A 176 -16.96 30.76 -19.98
N VAL A 177 -15.95 31.04 -19.15
CA VAL A 177 -15.34 32.39 -19.04
C VAL A 177 -14.47 32.74 -20.25
N SER A 178 -13.85 31.76 -20.90
CA SER A 178 -13.06 32.01 -22.12
C SER A 178 -13.94 32.20 -23.35
N ASP A 179 -15.04 31.46 -23.46
CA ASP A 179 -16.02 31.62 -24.55
C ASP A 179 -16.84 32.93 -24.44
N GLU A 180 -17.07 33.47 -23.23
CA GLU A 180 -17.72 34.78 -23.05
C GLU A 180 -16.83 35.96 -23.48
N SER A 181 -15.52 35.79 -23.51
CA SER A 181 -14.57 36.85 -23.89
C SER A 181 -14.41 37.06 -25.40
N ASP A 182 -14.96 36.15 -26.21
CA ASP A 182 -14.84 36.16 -27.68
C ASP A 182 -16.05 36.76 -28.44
N ASN A 183 -17.02 37.36 -27.74
CA ASN A 183 -18.19 37.98 -28.39
C ASN A 183 -18.19 39.52 -28.26
N PRO A 184 -17.69 40.29 -29.26
CA PRO A 184 -17.86 41.73 -29.27
C PRO A 184 -19.28 42.08 -29.73
N THR A 185 -20.26 42.00 -28.82
CA THR A 185 -21.56 42.62 -29.08
C THR A 185 -21.45 44.11 -28.80
N ILE A 186 -21.31 44.88 -29.87
CA ILE A 186 -21.42 46.34 -29.88
C ILE A 186 -22.78 46.72 -29.30
N GLN A 187 -22.78 47.44 -28.17
CA GLN A 187 -23.85 48.38 -27.84
C GLN A 187 -23.23 49.73 -27.49
N THR A 188 -23.49 50.68 -28.37
CA THR A 188 -23.23 52.11 -28.25
C THR A 188 -24.09 52.73 -27.16
N SER A 189 -23.49 53.53 -26.26
CA SER A 189 -23.79 54.95 -26.01
C SER A 189 -23.49 55.38 -24.57
N ASP A 190 -22.76 56.49 -24.48
CA ASP A 190 -22.77 57.52 -23.42
C ASP A 190 -21.93 57.33 -22.14
N SER A 191 -20.77 58.00 -22.18
CA SER A 191 -20.39 59.13 -21.31
C SER A 191 -19.28 58.93 -20.26
N ILE A 192 -18.31 59.84 -20.38
CA ILE A 192 -17.46 60.48 -19.36
C ILE A 192 -16.12 59.81 -18.98
N SER A 193 -15.09 60.62 -19.26
CA SER A 193 -13.67 60.61 -18.90
C SER A 193 -13.35 60.38 -17.43
N VAL A 194 -12.12 59.92 -17.13
CA VAL A 194 -11.13 60.63 -16.28
C VAL A 194 -9.74 59.96 -16.40
N ASN A 195 -8.74 60.81 -16.62
CA ASN A 195 -7.31 60.52 -16.64
C ASN A 195 -6.77 60.11 -15.26
N GLN A 196 -5.85 59.14 -15.23
CA GLN A 196 -4.76 59.07 -14.26
C GLN A 196 -3.64 58.19 -14.86
N ILE A 197 -2.75 58.76 -15.70
CA ILE A 197 -1.44 59.33 -15.35
C ILE A 197 -0.52 58.33 -14.60
N GLU A 198 0.34 57.72 -15.43
CA GLU A 198 1.80 57.57 -15.31
C GLU A 198 2.46 56.79 -14.15
N GLY A 199 3.38 55.90 -14.54
CA GLY A 199 4.65 55.77 -13.82
C GLY A 199 5.53 54.57 -14.21
N LYS A 200 6.57 54.84 -15.03
CA LYS A 200 7.87 54.12 -15.22
C LYS A 200 8.06 53.16 -16.43
N ILE A 201 8.38 53.73 -17.60
CA ILE A 201 9.76 53.87 -18.18
C ILE A 201 10.77 52.79 -17.67
N LYS A 202 11.46 51.92 -18.44
CA LYS A 202 12.35 52.00 -19.63
C LYS A 202 12.90 50.56 -19.84
N ASN A 203 13.25 50.00 -21.00
CA ASN A 203 14.22 50.40 -22.02
C ASN A 203 14.17 49.39 -23.20
N GLY A 204 14.39 49.87 -24.42
CA GLY A 204 15.37 49.24 -25.32
C GLY A 204 14.89 48.41 -26.50
N ALA A 205 15.12 48.97 -27.69
CA ALA A 205 15.36 48.32 -28.98
C ALA A 205 14.16 47.88 -29.86
N MET A 206 13.89 48.77 -30.81
CA MET A 206 13.19 48.63 -32.07
C MET A 206 13.79 47.52 -32.97
N LEU A 207 12.96 46.61 -33.47
CA LEU A 207 13.16 46.00 -34.79
C LEU A 207 11.82 45.73 -35.46
N SER A 208 11.61 46.41 -36.58
CA SER A 208 10.43 46.40 -37.45
C SER A 208 10.24 45.05 -38.15
N VAL A 209 9.00 44.55 -38.19
CA VAL A 209 8.55 43.59 -39.22
C VAL A 209 7.17 44.05 -39.72
N PRO A 210 6.92 44.12 -41.05
CA PRO A 210 5.71 44.70 -41.59
C PRO A 210 4.51 43.75 -41.53
N THR A 211 3.35 44.36 -41.42
CA THR A 211 2.01 43.83 -41.65
C THR A 211 1.93 43.06 -42.97
N ASP A 212 1.45 41.81 -42.90
CA ASP A 212 0.45 41.21 -43.80
C ASP A 212 0.54 39.69 -43.70
N THR A 213 -0.41 39.06 -43.01
CA THR A 213 -1.10 37.80 -43.40
C THR A 213 -2.14 37.46 -42.33
N GLN A 214 -3.38 37.30 -42.76
CA GLN A 214 -4.57 37.08 -41.95
C GLN A 214 -4.58 35.70 -41.24
N VAL A 215 -4.97 35.72 -39.97
CA VAL A 215 -6.06 34.92 -39.38
C VAL A 215 -6.22 33.47 -39.89
N SER A 216 -5.69 32.49 -39.14
CA SER A 216 -6.25 31.10 -39.03
C SER A 216 -5.50 30.18 -38.03
N LEU A 217 -4.45 30.62 -37.33
CA LEU A 217 -3.66 29.73 -36.44
C LEU A 217 -3.91 29.89 -34.93
N ALA A 218 -4.76 30.83 -34.50
CA ALA A 218 -5.00 31.07 -33.08
C ALA A 218 -5.90 29.99 -32.43
N ASN A 219 -6.96 29.53 -33.11
CA ASN A 219 -7.94 28.60 -32.51
C ASN A 219 -7.36 27.21 -32.20
N ASN A 220 -6.36 26.75 -32.98
CA ASN A 220 -5.70 25.47 -32.72
C ASN A 220 -4.74 25.54 -31.52
N SER A 221 -4.30 26.74 -31.12
CA SER A 221 -3.35 26.92 -30.03
C SER A 221 -4.05 26.87 -28.66
N ALA A 222 -5.21 27.52 -28.51
CA ALA A 222 -5.99 27.47 -27.28
C ALA A 222 -6.58 26.06 -27.03
N ALA A 223 -7.10 25.40 -28.08
CA ALA A 223 -7.59 24.03 -27.98
C ALA A 223 -6.46 23.04 -27.62
N CYS A 224 -5.27 23.19 -28.21
CA CYS A 224 -4.08 22.41 -27.87
C CYS A 224 -3.61 22.68 -26.44
N VAL A 225 -3.58 23.94 -25.98
CA VAL A 225 -3.22 24.29 -24.60
C VAL A 225 -4.21 23.69 -23.60
N LEU A 226 -5.51 23.76 -23.86
CA LEU A 226 -6.54 23.12 -23.03
C LEU A 226 -6.45 21.59 -23.05
N GLU A 227 -6.11 20.97 -24.18
CA GLU A 227 -5.87 19.52 -24.27
C GLU A 227 -4.60 19.11 -23.50
N VAL A 228 -3.52 19.88 -23.63
CA VAL A 228 -2.27 19.67 -22.90
C VAL A 228 -2.49 19.86 -21.39
N GLU A 229 -3.21 20.90 -20.97
CA GLU A 229 -3.55 21.17 -19.57
C GLU A 229 -4.46 20.07 -19.00
N LYS A 230 -5.49 19.65 -19.74
CA LYS A 230 -6.37 18.53 -19.34
C LYS A 230 -5.64 17.18 -19.28
N SER A 231 -4.64 16.98 -20.14
CA SER A 231 -3.80 15.77 -20.12
C SER A 231 -2.81 15.77 -18.94
N THR A 232 -2.27 16.95 -18.59
CA THR A 232 -1.32 17.15 -17.49
C THR A 232 -2.03 17.01 -16.14
N ASP A 233 -3.20 17.65 -15.95
CA ASP A 233 -4.01 17.54 -14.73
C ASP A 233 -4.47 16.09 -14.46
N ASN A 234 -4.88 15.35 -15.50
CA ASN A 234 -5.19 13.93 -15.34
C ASN A 234 -3.98 13.07 -14.94
N SER A 235 -2.77 13.48 -15.33
CA SER A 235 -1.54 12.78 -14.97
C SER A 235 -1.14 13.04 -13.51
N GLU A 236 -1.27 14.30 -13.05
CA GLU A 236 -1.02 14.71 -11.67
C GLU A 236 -2.02 14.08 -10.71
N LEU A 237 -3.31 14.07 -11.07
CA LEU A 237 -4.34 13.37 -10.29
C LEU A 237 -4.06 11.86 -10.16
N ARG A 238 -3.57 11.21 -11.23
CA ARG A 238 -3.16 9.80 -11.18
C ARG A 238 -1.94 9.60 -10.28
N LEU A 239 -0.98 10.53 -10.31
CA LEU A 239 0.20 10.50 -9.47
C LEU A 239 -0.17 10.67 -7.99
N PHE A 240 -1.05 11.62 -7.69
CA PHE A 240 -1.60 11.86 -6.36
C PHE A 240 -2.35 10.64 -5.82
N GLY A 241 -3.23 10.03 -6.63
CA GLY A 241 -3.94 8.81 -6.24
C GLY A 241 -3.02 7.61 -5.95
N LYS A 242 -1.92 7.47 -6.71
CA LYS A 242 -0.86 6.49 -6.41
C LYS A 242 -0.19 6.79 -5.07
N GLY A 243 0.10 8.07 -4.79
CA GLY A 243 0.64 8.53 -3.52
C GLY A 243 -0.27 8.19 -2.34
N LEU A 244 -1.57 8.45 -2.45
CA LEU A 244 -2.56 8.09 -1.42
C LEU A 244 -2.62 6.57 -1.17
N ALA A 245 -2.67 5.77 -2.24
CA ALA A 245 -2.69 4.30 -2.12
C ALA A 245 -1.42 3.74 -1.48
N LEU A 246 -0.25 4.25 -1.87
CA LEU A 246 1.02 3.89 -1.25
C LEU A 246 1.10 4.36 0.21
N GLY A 247 0.58 5.56 0.51
CA GLY A 247 0.48 6.08 1.87
C GLY A 247 -0.27 5.13 2.79
N VAL A 248 -1.47 4.69 2.37
CA VAL A 248 -2.24 3.70 3.13
C VAL A 248 -1.48 2.39 3.30
N ALA A 249 -0.85 1.86 2.25
CA ALA A 249 -0.06 0.63 2.35
C ALA A 249 1.12 0.75 3.33
N TYR A 250 1.84 1.88 3.34
CA TYR A 250 2.92 2.14 4.29
C TYR A 250 2.39 2.40 5.70
N GLY A 251 1.27 3.12 5.84
CA GLY A 251 0.59 3.33 7.10
C GLY A 251 0.19 2.02 7.76
N ALA A 252 -0.40 1.09 6.99
CA ALA A 252 -0.75 -0.24 7.48
C ALA A 252 0.48 -1.00 7.99
N ASN A 253 1.56 -1.06 7.19
CA ASN A 253 2.79 -1.74 7.59
C ASN A 253 3.44 -1.11 8.84
N ALA A 254 3.45 0.22 8.95
CA ALA A 254 3.94 0.91 10.14
C ALA A 254 3.08 0.56 11.37
N GLY A 255 1.76 0.50 11.23
CA GLY A 255 0.83 0.15 12.29
C GLY A 255 1.03 -1.27 12.81
N GLY A 256 1.23 -2.22 11.90
CA GLY A 256 1.47 -3.63 12.22
C GLY A 256 2.74 -3.92 13.04
N ILE A 257 3.68 -2.98 13.08
CA ILE A 257 4.90 -3.07 13.90
C ILE A 257 4.60 -2.69 15.37
N ALA A 258 3.64 -1.78 15.59
CA ALA A 258 3.44 -1.12 16.89
C ALA A 258 3.02 -2.07 18.02
N THR A 259 2.27 -3.12 17.68
CA THR A 259 1.72 -4.07 18.64
C THR A 259 2.14 -5.49 18.29
N LEU A 260 2.08 -6.36 19.30
CA LEU A 260 2.43 -7.76 19.12
C LEU A 260 1.43 -8.48 18.22
N THR A 261 0.14 -8.14 18.31
CA THR A 261 -0.94 -8.74 17.51
C THR A 261 -1.05 -8.19 16.09
N GLY A 262 -0.36 -7.09 15.76
CA GLY A 262 -0.47 -6.43 14.47
C GLY A 262 0.03 -7.30 13.31
N THR A 263 1.14 -8.00 13.48
CA THR A 263 1.71 -8.87 12.42
C THR A 263 2.18 -10.24 12.94
N PRO A 264 2.02 -11.32 12.14
CA PRO A 264 2.47 -12.65 12.52
C PRO A 264 3.96 -12.77 12.90
N PRO A 265 4.93 -12.08 12.24
CA PRO A 265 6.34 -12.15 12.63
C PRO A 265 6.61 -11.74 14.08
N ASN A 266 5.87 -10.76 14.61
CA ASN A 266 6.03 -10.30 16.00
C ASN A 266 5.64 -11.41 16.99
N LEU A 267 4.57 -12.14 16.69
CA LEU A 267 4.13 -13.28 17.49
C LEU A 267 5.08 -14.46 17.36
N ILE A 268 5.56 -14.76 16.14
CA ILE A 268 6.55 -15.82 15.94
C ILE A 268 7.81 -15.53 16.75
N LEU A 269 8.28 -14.29 16.74
CA LEU A 269 9.41 -13.86 17.58
C LEU A 269 9.13 -14.11 19.07
N GLN A 270 7.97 -13.68 19.58
CA GLN A 270 7.61 -13.92 20.98
C GLN A 270 7.60 -15.41 21.32
N GLY A 271 6.93 -16.23 20.51
CA GLY A 271 6.82 -17.67 20.73
C GLY A 271 8.19 -18.36 20.73
N GLN A 272 9.07 -17.98 19.80
CA GLN A 272 10.45 -18.48 19.75
C GLN A 272 11.30 -17.98 20.92
N ALA A 273 11.16 -16.71 21.29
CA ALA A 273 11.90 -16.14 22.42
C ALA A 273 11.52 -16.86 23.73
N ASN A 274 10.24 -17.05 24.00
CA ASN A 274 9.77 -17.81 25.17
C ASN A 274 10.38 -19.21 25.19
N GLU A 275 10.31 -19.96 24.08
CA GLU A 275 10.87 -21.31 24.02
C GLU A 275 12.40 -21.35 24.23
N ILE A 276 13.14 -20.37 23.72
CA ILE A 276 14.60 -20.31 23.86
C ILE A 276 15.00 -19.92 25.28
N PHE A 277 14.31 -18.95 25.89
CA PHE A 277 14.61 -18.48 27.24
C PHE A 277 14.24 -19.53 28.29
N ASP A 278 13.09 -20.20 28.15
CA ASP A 278 12.69 -21.30 29.04
C ASP A 278 13.73 -22.42 29.08
N LYS A 279 14.38 -22.71 27.95
CA LYS A 279 15.46 -23.71 27.86
C LYS A 279 16.76 -23.27 28.54
N ARG A 280 17.07 -21.97 28.56
CA ARG A 280 18.34 -21.43 29.10
C ARG A 280 18.24 -21.07 30.57
N SER A 281 17.09 -20.61 31.03
CA SER A 281 16.86 -20.16 32.41
C SER A 281 15.42 -20.50 32.79
N PRO A 282 15.19 -21.69 33.37
CA PRO A 282 13.85 -22.13 33.73
C PRO A 282 13.19 -21.18 34.72
N GLY A 283 12.03 -20.62 34.36
CA GLY A 283 11.26 -19.71 35.22
C GLY A 283 11.56 -18.21 35.05
N SER A 284 12.42 -17.83 34.10
CA SER A 284 12.56 -16.42 33.70
C SER A 284 11.80 -16.15 32.41
N ASP A 285 10.85 -15.22 32.45
CA ASP A 285 10.14 -14.76 31.26
C ASP A 285 11.13 -14.18 30.22
N SER A 286 10.84 -14.35 28.93
CA SER A 286 11.64 -13.76 27.84
C SER A 286 11.71 -12.22 27.87
N GLY A 287 10.92 -11.58 28.73
CA GLY A 287 10.73 -10.14 28.79
C GLY A 287 9.85 -9.58 27.67
N ILE A 288 9.47 -10.41 26.67
CA ILE A 288 8.63 -10.00 25.54
C ILE A 288 7.17 -10.21 25.88
N THR A 289 6.63 -9.30 26.69
CA THR A 289 5.19 -9.19 26.95
C THR A 289 4.55 -8.20 25.99
N PHE A 290 3.21 -8.24 25.87
CA PHE A 290 2.47 -7.28 25.05
C PHE A 290 2.80 -5.83 25.43
N ALA A 291 2.86 -5.53 26.74
CA ALA A 291 3.15 -4.19 27.24
C ALA A 291 4.59 -3.75 26.95
N ASN A 292 5.57 -4.63 27.17
CA ASN A 292 6.99 -4.33 26.91
C ASN A 292 7.24 -4.14 25.41
N TRP A 293 6.62 -4.97 24.56
CA TRP A 293 6.68 -4.81 23.11
C TRP A 293 6.08 -3.48 22.67
N MET A 294 4.88 -3.15 23.16
CA MET A 294 4.23 -1.88 22.83
C MET A 294 5.08 -0.69 23.28
N GLY A 295 5.66 -0.71 24.47
CA GLY A 295 6.55 0.35 24.96
C GLY A 295 7.77 0.60 24.07
N PHE A 296 8.28 -0.44 23.42
CA PHE A 296 9.42 -0.36 22.49
C PHE A 296 9.00 -0.02 21.05
N ALA A 297 8.02 -0.75 20.51
CA ALA A 297 7.69 -0.74 19.09
C ALA A 297 6.69 0.36 18.71
N PHE A 298 5.81 0.78 19.62
CA PHE A 298 4.86 1.85 19.35
C PHE A 298 5.55 3.19 19.03
N PRO A 299 6.53 3.69 19.82
CA PRO A 299 7.27 4.90 19.46
C PRO A 299 8.00 4.77 18.12
N LEU A 300 8.60 3.61 17.85
CA LEU A 300 9.26 3.33 16.58
C LEU A 300 8.28 3.39 15.41
N SER A 301 7.07 2.86 15.57
CA SER A 301 6.03 2.88 14.53
C SER A 301 5.61 4.31 14.16
N ILE A 302 5.54 5.23 15.14
CA ILE A 302 5.22 6.64 14.89
C ILE A 302 6.34 7.29 14.07
N VAL A 303 7.60 7.02 14.42
CA VAL A 303 8.75 7.55 13.67
C VAL A 303 8.70 7.05 12.22
N ILE A 304 8.47 5.75 12.01
CA ILE A 304 8.35 5.17 10.66
C ILE A 304 7.17 5.78 9.89
N LEU A 305 6.02 5.98 10.55
CA LEU A 305 4.86 6.63 9.94
C LEU A 305 5.22 8.04 9.46
N LEU A 306 5.83 8.87 10.31
CA LEU A 306 6.21 10.24 9.96
C LEU A 306 7.27 10.28 8.85
N LEU A 307 8.28 9.40 8.90
CA LEU A 307 9.29 9.30 7.84
C LEU A 307 8.67 8.87 6.51
N SER A 308 7.78 7.88 6.53
CA SER A 308 7.08 7.43 5.32
C SER A 308 6.18 8.52 4.74
N TRP A 309 5.49 9.29 5.59
CA TRP A 309 4.70 10.42 5.17
C TRP A 309 5.57 11.50 4.52
N ILE A 310 6.63 11.96 5.18
CA ILE A 310 7.57 12.96 4.63
C ILE A 310 8.16 12.48 3.30
N TRP A 311 8.57 11.21 3.21
CA TRP A 311 9.13 10.64 1.99
C TRP A 311 8.13 10.68 0.83
N LEU A 312 6.88 10.28 1.08
CA LEU A 312 5.83 10.32 0.06
C LEU A 312 5.47 11.76 -0.34
N GLN A 313 5.48 12.71 0.60
CA GLN A 313 5.28 14.13 0.28
C GLN A 313 6.33 14.63 -0.71
N LEU A 314 7.60 14.32 -0.46
CA LEU A 314 8.71 14.78 -1.30
C LEU A 314 8.67 14.22 -2.72
N ILE A 315 8.14 13.00 -2.90
CA ILE A 315 8.07 12.34 -4.21
C ILE A 315 6.81 12.76 -4.98
N PHE A 316 5.65 12.75 -4.32
CA PHE A 316 4.36 12.86 -5.00
C PHE A 316 3.73 14.25 -4.94
N LEU A 317 4.08 15.05 -3.93
CA LEU A 317 3.49 16.38 -3.69
C LEU A 317 4.44 17.54 -3.97
N ARG A 318 5.66 17.27 -4.45
CA ARG A 318 6.59 18.29 -4.95
C ARG A 318 6.19 18.86 -6.32
N SER A 319 5.26 18.22 -7.03
CA SER A 319 4.79 18.65 -8.35
C SER A 319 3.47 19.44 -8.33
N LEU A 320 2.92 19.74 -7.15
CA LEU A 320 1.67 20.51 -6.97
C LEU A 320 1.95 21.89 -6.37
#